data_AF-A0A2G7FQ16-F1
#
_entry.id   AF-A0A2G7FQ16-F1
#
_cell.length_a   1.000
_cell.length_b   1.000
_cell.length_c   1.000
_cell.angle_alpha   90.00
_cell.angle_beta   90.00
_cell.angle_gamma   90.00
#
_symmetry.space_group_name_H-M   'P 1'
#
loop_
_entity.id
_entity.type
_entity.pdbx_description
1 polymer ?
#
loop_
_entity_poly.entity_id
_entity_poly.type
_entity_poly.pdbx_seq_one_letter_code
_entity_poly.pdbx_strand_id
1 'polypeptide(L)'
;MSSAFHLPGEIRAAAMAVGNALARCEKYGLVGGSACVVLGPTRATQDVYLVVLRGGTSNARQLLRASSDFKVEPKTNHTTYKAERPVPIEILTPPLLFREPFDQSTEVVTVGSVKVLKPALLLNAKCGSITSRPTEDKRKTDSLD
;
A
#
# COMPACT_ATOMS: atom_id res chain seq x y z
N MET A 1 -1.56 19.03 -5.04
CA MET A 1 -1.51 19.06 -3.56
C MET A 1 -0.17 18.46 -3.16
N SER A 2 0.62 19.16 -2.36
CA SER A 2 1.92 18.66 -1.87
C SER A 2 1.67 17.47 -0.96
N SER A 3 1.98 16.25 -1.39
CA SER A 3 1.91 15.06 -0.54
C SER A 3 3.14 15.05 0.36
N ALA A 4 2.95 15.51 1.60
CA ALA A 4 3.98 15.51 2.61
C ALA A 4 4.48 14.08 2.85
N PHE A 5 5.80 13.90 2.90
CA PHE A 5 6.39 12.62 3.27
C PHE A 5 6.10 12.31 4.74
N HIS A 6 5.74 11.06 5.02
CA HIS A 6 5.50 10.54 6.36
C HIS A 6 6.70 9.77 6.87
N LEU A 7 6.95 9.90 8.18
CA LEU A 7 8.01 9.17 8.85
C LEU A 7 7.70 7.66 8.83
N PRO A 8 8.73 6.78 8.86
CA PRO A 8 8.51 5.33 8.84
C PRO A 8 7.58 4.82 9.94
N GLY A 9 7.58 5.44 11.12
CA GLY A 9 6.67 5.12 12.22
C GLY A 9 5.20 5.38 11.88
N GLU A 10 4.90 6.50 11.22
CA GLU A 10 3.54 6.88 10.81
C GLU A 10 3.00 5.89 9.76
N ILE A 11 3.85 5.52 8.80
CA ILE A 11 3.52 4.56 7.74
C ILE A 11 3.32 3.16 8.32
N ARG A 12 4.16 2.73 9.26
CA ARG A 12 3.98 1.44 9.95
C ARG A 12 2.68 1.41 10.73
N ALA A 13 2.33 2.47 11.46
CA ALA A 13 1.07 2.55 12.17
C ALA A 13 -0.14 2.45 11.22
N ALA A 14 -0.12 3.21 10.13
CA ALA A 14 -1.16 3.15 9.10
C ALA A 14 -1.27 1.76 8.45
N ALA A 15 -0.13 1.13 8.15
CA ALA A 15 -0.08 -0.23 7.59
C ALA A 15 -0.69 -1.28 8.55
N MET A 16 -0.39 -1.21 9.84
CA MET A 16 -0.97 -2.12 10.83
C MET A 16 -2.48 -1.91 10.98
N ALA A 17 -2.96 -0.66 10.92
CA ALA A 17 -4.39 -0.37 10.90
C ALA A 17 -5.08 -0.95 9.67
N VAL A 18 -4.44 -0.89 8.49
CA VAL A 18 -4.91 -1.56 7.27
C VAL A 18 -4.98 -3.07 7.50
N GLY A 19 -3.95 -3.62 8.13
CA GLY A 19 -3.90 -5.03 8.53
C GLY A 19 -5.10 -5.47 9.34
N ASN A 20 -5.42 -4.70 10.38
CA ASN A 20 -6.54 -4.96 11.27
C ASN A 20 -7.90 -4.81 10.56
N ALA A 21 -8.09 -3.75 9.78
CA ALA A 21 -9.35 -3.53 9.06
C ALA A 21 -9.60 -4.59 7.98
N LEU A 22 -8.53 -5.07 7.32
CA LEU A 22 -8.61 -6.09 6.27
C LEU A 22 -8.38 -7.51 6.80
N ALA A 23 -8.49 -7.75 8.11
CA ALA A 23 -8.31 -9.07 8.70
C ALA A 23 -9.26 -10.13 8.09
N ARG A 24 -10.47 -9.71 7.69
CA ARG A 24 -11.48 -10.55 7.02
C ARG A 24 -11.45 -10.44 5.49
N CYS A 25 -10.50 -9.71 4.93
CA CYS A 25 -10.30 -9.67 3.49
C CYS A 25 -9.61 -10.96 3.05
N GLU A 26 -10.21 -11.64 2.08
CA GLU A 26 -9.72 -12.91 1.52
C GLU A 26 -8.22 -12.84 1.20
N LYS A 27 -7.84 -11.87 0.37
CA LYS A 27 -6.44 -11.63 0.04
C LYS A 27 -6.17 -10.20 -0.38
N TYR A 28 -5.11 -9.64 0.21
CA TYR A 28 -4.53 -8.35 -0.14
C TYR A 28 -3.03 -8.40 0.16
N GLY A 29 -2.29 -7.43 -0.35
CA GLY A 29 -0.89 -7.24 0.00
C GLY A 29 -0.50 -5.77 -0.10
N LEU A 30 0.29 -5.29 0.86
CA LEU A 30 0.97 -4.00 0.72
C LEU A 30 2.04 -4.07 -0.36
N VAL A 31 2.17 -2.98 -1.11
CA VAL A 31 3.15 -2.81 -2.18
C VAL A 31 3.80 -1.43 -2.10
N GLY A 32 4.75 -1.16 -3.00
CA GLY A 32 5.42 0.14 -3.10
C GLY A 32 6.25 0.50 -1.85
N GLY A 33 6.49 1.80 -1.65
CA GLY A 33 7.36 2.27 -0.56
C GLY A 33 6.88 1.88 0.83
N SER A 34 5.56 1.79 1.06
CA SER A 34 5.00 1.34 2.34
C SER A 34 5.34 -0.12 2.65
N ALA A 35 5.41 -0.98 1.64
CA ALA A 35 5.84 -2.36 1.83
C ALA A 35 7.30 -2.43 2.27
N CYS A 36 8.18 -1.65 1.64
CA CYS A 36 9.58 -1.52 2.05
C CYS A 36 9.69 -1.04 3.51
N VAL A 37 8.94 0.01 3.88
CA VAL A 37 8.96 0.54 5.26
C VAL A 37 8.53 -0.47 6.33
N VAL A 38 7.56 -1.33 6.01
CA VAL A 38 7.12 -2.41 6.90
C VAL A 38 8.17 -3.51 7.01
N LEU A 39 8.89 -3.81 5.92
CA LEU A 39 9.92 -4.86 5.88
C LEU A 39 11.25 -4.45 6.52
N GLY A 40 11.50 -3.15 6.75
CA GLY A 40 12.71 -2.70 7.44
C GLY A 40 13.22 -1.31 7.06
N PRO A 41 13.46 -0.99 5.77
CA PRO A 41 14.09 0.27 5.38
C PRO A 41 13.35 1.51 5.89
N THR A 42 14.11 2.56 6.22
CA THR A 42 13.65 3.76 6.97
C THR A 42 13.35 4.97 6.08
N ARG A 43 12.97 4.75 4.81
CA ARG A 43 12.66 5.86 3.91
C ARG A 43 11.25 6.40 4.17
N ALA A 44 11.12 7.72 4.17
CA ALA A 44 9.82 8.36 4.22
C ALA A 44 9.04 8.09 2.92
N THR A 45 7.76 7.71 3.05
CA THR A 45 6.85 7.53 1.91
C THR A 45 5.61 8.40 2.10
N GLN A 46 4.86 8.63 1.03
CA GLN A 46 3.74 9.56 1.03
C GLN A 46 2.44 8.91 1.47
N ASP A 47 2.32 7.61 1.28
CA ASP A 47 1.07 6.87 1.36
C ASP A 47 1.33 5.36 1.57
N VAL A 48 0.25 4.65 1.89
CA VAL A 48 0.20 3.19 1.95
C VAL A 48 -0.50 2.66 0.72
N TYR A 49 0.22 1.93 -0.12
CA TYR A 49 -0.33 1.26 -1.28
C TYR A 49 -0.64 -0.19 -0.99
N LEU A 50 -1.80 -0.65 -1.44
CA LEU A 50 -2.18 -2.06 -1.39
C LEU A 50 -2.83 -2.53 -2.69
N VAL A 51 -2.67 -3.82 -2.95
CA VAL A 51 -3.38 -4.55 -4.00
C VAL A 51 -4.34 -5.56 -3.35
N VAL A 52 -5.43 -5.82 -4.04
CA VAL A 52 -6.45 -6.81 -3.66
C VAL A 52 -6.76 -7.67 -4.88
N LEU A 53 -7.38 -8.83 -4.67
CA LEU A 53 -7.84 -9.66 -5.78
C LEU A 53 -8.74 -8.89 -6.73
N ARG A 54 -8.72 -9.27 -8.02
CA ARG A 54 -9.66 -8.74 -9.01
C ARG A 54 -11.10 -8.94 -8.53
N GLY A 55 -11.88 -7.86 -8.52
CA GLY A 55 -13.25 -7.85 -7.97
C GLY A 55 -13.33 -7.59 -6.45
N GLY A 56 -12.23 -7.71 -5.72
CA GLY A 56 -12.17 -7.53 -4.26
C GLY A 56 -12.18 -6.07 -3.78
N THR A 57 -12.02 -5.10 -4.67
CA THR A 57 -11.94 -3.66 -4.32
C THR A 57 -13.15 -3.17 -3.53
N SER A 58 -14.36 -3.57 -3.91
CA SER A 58 -15.59 -3.14 -3.22
C SER A 58 -15.61 -3.62 -1.77
N ASN A 59 -15.31 -4.90 -1.55
CA ASN A 59 -15.23 -5.50 -0.22
C ASN A 59 -14.14 -4.85 0.64
N ALA A 60 -12.94 -4.65 0.09
CA ALA A 60 -11.86 -3.96 0.81
C ALA A 60 -12.23 -2.54 1.21
N ARG A 61 -12.90 -1.77 0.34
CA ARG A 61 -13.40 -0.42 0.67
C ARG A 61 -14.47 -0.45 1.75
N GLN A 62 -15.35 -1.44 1.75
CA GLN A 62 -16.36 -1.60 2.80
C GLN A 62 -15.71 -1.90 4.15
N LEU A 63 -14.72 -2.79 4.19
CA LEU A 63 -13.97 -3.11 5.40
C LEU A 63 -13.21 -1.88 5.94
N LEU A 64 -12.55 -1.11 5.07
CA LEU A 64 -11.88 0.14 5.48
C LEU A 64 -12.88 1.16 6.03
N ARG A 65 -14.05 1.32 5.39
CA ARG A 65 -15.11 2.23 5.84
C ARG A 65 -15.72 1.80 7.18
N ALA A 66 -15.77 0.51 7.47
CA ALA A 66 -16.30 -0.02 8.73
C ALA A 66 -15.35 0.17 9.92
N SER A 67 -14.05 0.39 9.67
CA SER A 67 -13.08 0.63 10.73
C SER A 67 -13.10 2.09 11.21
N SER A 68 -13.03 2.28 12.52
CA SER A 68 -12.94 3.60 13.16
C SER A 68 -11.64 4.33 12.83
N ASP A 69 -10.58 3.60 12.45
CA ASP A 69 -9.25 4.13 12.19
C ASP A 69 -9.16 4.95 10.91
N PHE A 70 -10.14 4.82 10.01
CA PHE A 70 -10.12 5.45 8.70
C PHE A 70 -11.21 6.50 8.54
N LYS A 71 -10.87 7.56 7.81
CA LYS A 71 -11.82 8.48 7.22
C LYS A 71 -11.91 8.13 5.73
N VAL A 72 -13.10 7.71 5.30
CA VAL A 72 -13.39 7.43 3.89
C VAL A 72 -14.33 8.50 3.38
N GLU A 73 -13.87 9.30 2.43
CA GLU A 73 -14.68 10.35 1.84
C GLU A 73 -15.85 9.77 1.03
N PRO A 74 -17.07 10.32 1.20
CA PRO A 74 -18.20 9.97 0.35
C PRO A 74 -17.89 10.28 -1.11
N LYS A 75 -18.38 9.44 -2.03
CA LYS A 75 -18.26 9.55 -3.50
C LYS A 75 -16.84 9.29 -4.06
N THR A 76 -15.80 9.88 -3.49
CA THR A 76 -14.41 9.69 -3.97
C THR A 76 -13.81 8.37 -3.48
N ASN A 77 -14.28 7.84 -2.34
CA ASN A 77 -13.67 6.73 -1.61
C ASN A 77 -12.20 6.99 -1.23
N HIS A 78 -11.77 8.26 -1.25
CA HIS A 78 -10.44 8.61 -0.77
C HIS A 78 -10.35 8.25 0.70
N THR A 79 -9.37 7.42 1.04
CA THR A 79 -9.23 6.82 2.37
C THR A 79 -7.98 7.37 3.03
N THR A 80 -8.14 7.85 4.25
CA THR A 80 -7.04 8.35 5.07
C THR A 80 -7.05 7.68 6.42
N TYR A 81 -5.88 7.23 6.87
CA TYR A 81 -5.68 6.81 8.25
C TYR A 81 -5.73 8.02 9.17
N LYS A 82 -6.56 7.94 10.21
CA LYS A 82 -6.74 9.01 11.19
C LYS A 82 -5.55 9.02 12.15
N ALA A 83 -4.72 10.04 12.02
CA ALA A 83 -3.63 10.36 12.93
C ALA A 83 -3.48 11.89 12.96
N GLU A 84 -2.58 12.40 13.81
CA GLU A 84 -2.22 13.83 13.83
C GLU A 84 -1.80 14.32 12.44
N ARG A 85 -1.03 13.48 11.72
CA ARG A 85 -0.73 13.63 10.30
C ARG A 85 -1.41 12.52 9.50
N PRO A 86 -2.57 12.79 8.86
CA PRO A 86 -3.32 11.77 8.14
C PRO A 86 -2.49 11.15 7.00
N VAL A 87 -2.47 9.82 6.94
CA VAL A 87 -1.74 9.06 5.91
C VAL A 87 -2.73 8.57 4.85
N PRO A 88 -2.55 8.88 3.56
CA PRO A 88 -3.38 8.34 2.49
C PRO A 88 -3.22 6.82 2.36
N ILE A 89 -4.35 6.13 2.15
CA ILE A 89 -4.43 4.68 1.90
C ILE A 89 -5.00 4.46 0.51
N GLU A 90 -4.23 3.84 -0.36
CA GLU A 90 -4.55 3.74 -1.78
C GLU A 90 -4.60 2.29 -2.24
N ILE A 91 -5.79 1.83 -2.65
CA ILE A 91 -5.96 0.53 -3.29
C ILE A 91 -5.66 0.71 -4.79
N LEU A 92 -4.56 0.12 -5.27
CA LEU A 92 -4.13 0.21 -6.67
C LEU A 92 -5.17 -0.44 -7.59
N THR A 93 -6.05 0.39 -8.13
CA THR A 93 -7.17 0.02 -9.00
C THR A 93 -7.31 1.05 -10.12
N PRO A 94 -7.41 0.64 -11.40
CA PRO A 94 -7.49 -0.74 -11.90
C PRO A 94 -6.15 -1.49 -11.80
N PRO A 95 -6.15 -2.84 -11.99
CA PRO A 95 -4.94 -3.68 -11.90
C PRO A 95 -3.75 -3.17 -12.74
N LEU A 96 -3.98 -2.36 -13.77
CA LEU A 96 -2.93 -1.71 -14.56
C LEU A 96 -1.92 -0.88 -13.74
N LEU A 97 -2.31 -0.43 -12.53
CA LEU A 97 -1.42 0.29 -11.62
C LEU A 97 -0.43 -0.65 -10.90
N PHE A 98 -0.69 -1.96 -10.90
CA PHE A 98 0.22 -3.01 -10.46
C PHE A 98 0.40 -4.03 -11.61
N ARG A 99 1.48 -3.88 -12.38
CA ARG A 99 1.66 -4.58 -13.67
C ARG A 99 1.75 -6.10 -13.57
N GLU A 100 2.01 -6.65 -12.39
CA GLU A 100 2.09 -8.09 -12.15
C GLU A 100 0.71 -8.68 -11.80
N PRO A 101 0.45 -9.97 -12.10
CA PRO A 101 -0.76 -10.63 -11.66
C PRO A 101 -0.82 -10.71 -10.12
N PHE A 102 -1.94 -10.29 -9.54
CA PHE A 102 -2.27 -10.50 -8.13
C PHE A 102 -3.50 -11.40 -8.02
N ASP A 103 -3.27 -12.66 -7.69
CA ASP A 103 -4.27 -13.73 -7.64
C ASP A 103 -4.12 -14.60 -6.38
N GLN A 104 -4.87 -15.70 -6.32
CA GLN A 104 -4.88 -16.62 -5.17
C GLN A 104 -3.54 -17.34 -4.95
N SER A 105 -2.71 -17.48 -5.98
CA SER A 105 -1.38 -18.08 -5.87
C SER A 105 -0.30 -17.08 -5.46
N THR A 106 -0.51 -15.78 -5.66
CA THR A 106 0.50 -14.74 -5.36
C THR A 106 0.93 -14.74 -3.89
N GLU A 107 2.21 -14.98 -3.61
CA GLU A 107 2.69 -15.08 -2.23
C GLU A 107 2.71 -13.71 -1.51
N VAL A 108 2.24 -13.72 -0.26
CA VAL A 108 2.34 -12.60 0.67
C VAL A 108 2.99 -13.07 1.97
N VAL A 109 3.71 -12.17 2.63
CA VAL A 109 4.33 -12.39 3.94
C VAL A 109 3.56 -11.58 4.98
N THR A 110 3.28 -12.16 6.14
CA THR A 110 2.63 -11.45 7.24
C THR A 110 3.69 -10.81 8.14
N VAL A 111 3.57 -9.51 8.38
CA VAL A 111 4.40 -8.76 9.34
C VAL A 111 3.47 -8.09 10.34
N GLY A 112 3.47 -8.55 11.60
CA GLY A 112 2.46 -8.11 12.56
C GLY A 112 1.05 -8.51 12.10
N SER A 113 0.13 -7.54 11.98
CA SER A 113 -1.24 -7.77 11.49
C SER A 113 -1.39 -7.54 9.98
N VAL A 114 -0.35 -7.12 9.27
CA VAL A 114 -0.44 -6.71 7.87
C VAL A 114 0.19 -7.72 6.92
N LYS A 115 -0.47 -7.96 5.78
CA LYS A 115 0.05 -8.77 4.67
C LYS A 115 0.82 -7.88 3.70
N VAL A 116 2.06 -8.25 3.40
CA VAL A 116 2.97 -7.56 2.49
C VAL A 116 3.29 -8.48 1.32
N LEU A 117 3.41 -7.94 0.11
CA LEU A 117 3.83 -8.76 -1.03
C LEU A 117 5.24 -9.34 -0.79
N LYS A 118 5.49 -10.58 -1.22
CA LYS A 118 6.80 -11.22 -1.04
C LYS A 118 7.92 -10.34 -1.62
N PRO A 119 9.08 -10.19 -0.94
CA PRO A 119 10.14 -9.27 -1.36
C PRO A 119 10.61 -9.43 -2.81
N ALA A 120 10.67 -10.67 -3.32
CA ALA A 120 11.04 -10.92 -4.72
C ALA A 120 10.09 -10.26 -5.72
N LEU A 121 8.78 -10.22 -5.44
CA LEU A 121 7.79 -9.59 -6.30
C LEU A 121 7.82 -8.06 -6.17
N LEU A 122 8.12 -7.53 -4.97
CA LEU A 122 8.36 -6.10 -4.79
C LEU A 122 9.58 -5.64 -5.60
N LEU A 123 10.67 -6.42 -5.57
CA LEU A 123 11.88 -6.14 -6.35
C LEU A 123 11.59 -6.17 -7.86
N ASN A 124 10.87 -7.20 -8.34
CA ASN A 124 10.48 -7.27 -9.75
C ASN A 124 9.65 -6.05 -10.19
N ALA A 125 8.68 -5.65 -9.36
CA ALA A 125 7.87 -4.46 -9.63
C ALA A 125 8.71 -3.17 -9.70
N LYS A 126 9.75 -3.06 -8.85
CA LYS A 126 10.70 -1.94 -8.84
C LYS A 126 11.61 -1.91 -10.08
N CYS A 127 12.22 -3.04 -10.41
CA CYS A 127 13.02 -3.18 -11.62
C CYS A 127 12.18 -2.91 -12.88
N GLY A 128 10.93 -3.36 -12.90
CA GLY A 128 10.00 -3.11 -14.00
C GLY A 128 9.49 -1.67 -14.07
N SER A 129 9.51 -0.91 -12.97
CA SER A 129 9.07 0.49 -12.96
C SER A 129 10.15 1.47 -13.40
N ILE A 130 11.44 1.17 -13.21
CA ILE A 130 12.56 2.13 -13.37
C ILE A 130 12.59 2.80 -14.75
N THR A 131 12.35 2.03 -15.82
CA THR A 131 12.34 2.52 -17.21
C THR A 131 11.13 3.40 -17.53
N SER A 132 10.05 3.25 -16.75
CA SER A 132 8.78 3.96 -16.95
C SER A 132 8.57 5.12 -15.98
N ARG A 133 9.49 5.36 -15.04
CA ARG A 133 9.39 6.49 -14.11
C ARG A 133 9.65 7.82 -14.83
N PRO A 134 8.78 8.83 -14.61
CA PRO A 134 8.85 10.10 -15.33
C PRO A 134 9.95 11.04 -14.81
N THR A 135 10.49 10.81 -13.60
CA THR A 135 11.47 11.70 -12.97
C THR A 135 12.67 10.92 -12.43
N GLU A 136 13.84 11.56 -12.45
CA GLU A 136 15.08 10.98 -11.89
C GLU A 136 14.95 10.68 -10.39
N ASP A 137 14.28 11.54 -9.62
CA ASP A 137 14.05 11.30 -8.18
C ASP A 137 13.29 10.00 -7.91
N LYS A 138 12.30 9.67 -8.76
CA LYS A 138 11.56 8.40 -8.65
C LYS A 138 12.40 7.21 -9.08
N ARG A 139 13.31 7.38 -10.05
CA ARG A 139 14.27 6.34 -10.46
C ARG A 139 15.30 6.07 -9.37
N LYS A 140 15.89 7.12 -8.79
CA LYS A 140 16.84 7.05 -7.67
C LYS A 140 16.19 6.41 -6.44
N THR A 141 14.94 6.74 -6.19
CA THR A 141 14.13 6.07 -5.17
C THR A 141 14.01 4.57 -5.45
N ASP A 142 13.59 4.18 -6.66
CA ASP A 142 13.41 2.77 -7.00
C ASP A 142 14.75 1.99 -6.97
N SER A 143 15.90 2.65 -7.17
CA SER A 143 17.23 2.00 -7.03
C SER A 143 17.69 1.78 -5.59
N LEU A 144 17.11 2.48 -4.61
CA LEU A 144 17.45 2.36 -3.19
C LEU A 144 16.52 1.39 -2.43
N ASP A 145 15.36 1.07 -3.02
CA ASP A 145 14.35 0.16 -2.48
C ASP A 145 14.65 -1.30 -2.86
#